data_AF-A0A519SMS1-F1
#
_entry.id   AF-A0A519SMS1-F1
#
_cell.length_a   1.000
_cell.length_b   1.000
_cell.length_c   1.000
_cell.angle_alpha   90.00
_cell.angle_beta   90.00
_cell.angle_gamma   90.00
#
_symmetry.space_group_name_H-M   'P 1'
#
loop_
_entity.id
_entity.type
_entity.pdbx_description
1 polymer ?
#
loop_
_entity_poly.entity_id
_entity_poly.type
_entity_poly.pdbx_seq_one_letter_code
_entity_poly.pdbx_strand_id
1 'polypeptide(L)'
;MRKMLVVRASAGAALCGSLLWLLVGLALGQAPAATLRKDLKKDFGAVGDGKTDDQAAFERVADFFNKRAQTPAGTAPAVLTIPNGVYLVGRPVQLNEEISVLKLVGCRNLTIEGADSARTEIRYASGQRYGAFDPATQKPFEAPTAFFTDRAYAAAVATAIVLLHCEKVTVANLAINGNVAQAVVGGHWGDTGIQLGYDGIFVGDSRHITLRGLALHHLGRDGIQVLNHLAKSLDDPQPDDIRLENLTCTYNGRQGLSVTGANGLRATNCSFSHTGRVLIPALGKALASNPAAGVDLEPENGFVANVRFDNCRLVDNAGQGLVSDRPGNGHTTKNITIANSLLWGTTNWSAWVSQPGVLFTNCRIYGAFVHGCRAETRAEATRFVGCTFEDRPYHGQTAYGTFMLHSDGAARYMSFTDCRFVGTRTYLMWAIVGAPPKGGSPDTASFFHLRRCTFIYDYAQPTQGSYDNLQGAVFTGLNVWRDGPHRSSLHRTNITLGNGGAAQSTVVRAPGGLQLLATNCAYTVVAGLDIGRSPARTRDSASVVIGPGNSLTLPDFGWRITELYVGPTSRLVVKKGAALEVGLHSKVTIAGQLVVEDGAYFFADASSPVVTVGRGRLRLAPKAVRGHRPG
;
A
#
# COMPACT_ATOMS: atom_id res chain seq x y z
N MET A 1 23.15 82.61 38.35
CA MET A 1 22.99 81.25 37.80
C MET A 1 22.83 81.38 36.29
N ARG A 2 23.89 81.71 35.54
CA ARG A 2 24.85 80.82 34.84
C ARG A 2 24.14 79.72 34.03
N LYS A 3 23.94 79.92 32.71
CA LYS A 3 24.85 79.72 31.53
C LYS A 3 24.41 78.40 30.84
N MET A 4 24.38 78.19 29.52
CA MET A 4 24.78 78.89 28.29
C MET A 4 24.05 78.15 27.12
N LEU A 5 23.57 78.79 26.03
CA LEU A 5 24.33 79.33 24.88
C LEU A 5 24.95 78.19 24.03
N VAL A 6 24.98 78.12 22.70
CA VAL A 6 24.67 79.01 21.55
C VAL A 6 24.76 78.10 20.29
N VAL A 7 23.86 78.18 19.31
CA VAL A 7 24.04 78.88 18.00
C VAL A 7 25.32 78.44 17.26
N ARG A 8 25.24 77.89 16.04
CA ARG A 8 25.18 78.60 14.74
C ARG A 8 25.45 77.63 13.58
N ALA A 9 24.78 77.90 12.48
CA ALA A 9 25.08 77.40 11.16
C ALA A 9 26.39 78.01 10.61
N SER A 10 27.04 77.28 9.70
CA SER A 10 27.83 77.86 8.62
C SER A 10 27.78 76.96 7.39
N ALA A 11 27.40 77.58 6.28
CA ALA A 11 27.47 77.05 4.94
C ALA A 11 28.92 76.76 4.50
N GLY A 12 29.06 75.81 3.58
CA GLY A 12 30.29 75.56 2.83
C GLY A 12 29.95 74.77 1.57
N ALA A 13 29.65 75.49 0.49
CA ALA A 13 29.54 74.92 -0.85
C ALA A 13 30.94 74.55 -1.36
N ALA A 14 31.08 73.36 -1.96
CA ALA A 14 32.12 73.09 -2.95
C ALA A 14 31.66 71.95 -3.85
N LEU A 15 31.30 72.30 -5.09
CA LEU A 15 31.34 71.37 -6.22
C LEU A 15 32.77 70.88 -6.39
N CYS A 16 32.96 69.56 -6.47
CA CYS A 16 34.03 68.97 -7.27
C CYS A 16 33.63 67.54 -7.62
N GLY A 17 33.40 67.31 -8.91
CA GLY A 17 33.07 65.99 -9.42
C GLY A 17 34.24 65.02 -9.30
N SER A 18 33.94 63.73 -9.24
CA SER A 18 34.85 62.64 -9.61
C SER A 18 34.07 61.34 -9.73
N LEU A 19 33.96 60.89 -10.98
CA LEU A 19 33.80 59.51 -11.47
C LEU A 19 33.11 58.50 -10.54
N LEU A 20 31.81 58.29 -10.79
CA LEU A 20 31.16 57.02 -10.52
C LEU A 20 31.68 56.00 -11.54
N TRP A 21 32.59 55.11 -11.13
CA TRP A 21 32.91 53.92 -11.92
C TRP A 21 31.67 53.02 -11.92
N LEU A 22 30.86 53.13 -12.99
CA LEU A 22 29.96 52.06 -13.38
C LEU A 22 30.83 50.85 -13.73
N LEU A 23 30.98 49.91 -12.79
CA LEU A 23 31.30 48.53 -13.12
C LEU A 23 30.09 47.96 -13.87
N VAL A 24 30.08 48.17 -15.19
CA VAL A 24 29.32 47.34 -16.11
C VAL A 24 29.94 45.95 -15.99
N GLY A 25 29.43 45.16 -15.05
CA GLY A 25 29.62 43.72 -15.06
C GLY A 25 28.96 43.21 -16.33
N LEU A 26 29.73 43.13 -17.40
CA LEU A 26 29.42 42.28 -18.54
C LEU A 26 29.22 40.89 -17.98
N ALA A 27 27.95 40.52 -17.76
CA ALA A 27 27.54 39.13 -17.65
C ALA A 27 27.86 38.51 -19.02
N LEU A 28 29.11 38.11 -19.20
CA LEU A 28 29.52 37.20 -20.25
C LEU A 28 28.65 35.97 -20.02
N GLY A 29 27.61 35.82 -20.85
CA GLY A 29 26.81 34.61 -20.88
C GLY A 29 27.76 33.44 -21.08
N GLN A 30 28.01 32.67 -20.02
CA GLN A 30 28.78 31.45 -20.14
C GLN A 30 28.04 30.58 -21.15
N ALA A 31 28.70 30.29 -22.27
CA ALA A 31 28.19 29.33 -23.24
C ALA A 31 27.83 28.04 -22.49
N PRO A 32 26.68 27.41 -22.79
CA PRO A 32 26.26 26.20 -22.09
C PRO A 32 27.39 25.16 -22.18
N ALA A 33 27.79 24.62 -21.03
CA ALA A 33 28.86 23.64 -20.96
C ALA A 33 28.57 22.46 -21.90
N ALA A 34 29.54 22.14 -22.77
CA ALA A 34 29.41 21.02 -23.70
C ALA A 34 29.14 19.72 -22.94
N THR A 35 28.16 18.94 -23.41
CA THR A 35 27.83 17.64 -22.81
C THR A 35 28.89 16.61 -23.14
N LEU A 36 29.51 16.00 -22.13
CA LEU A 36 30.42 14.88 -22.32
C LEU A 36 29.64 13.64 -22.78
N ARG A 37 30.09 13.00 -23.86
CA ARG A 37 29.45 11.78 -24.39
C ARG A 37 30.44 10.63 -24.40
N LYS A 38 29.99 9.48 -23.91
CA LYS A 38 30.73 8.21 -23.89
C LYS A 38 29.85 7.08 -24.39
N ASP A 39 30.44 6.13 -25.08
CA ASP A 39 29.80 4.93 -25.62
C ASP A 39 30.45 3.69 -25.02
N LEU A 40 29.63 2.80 -24.46
CA LEU A 40 30.10 1.61 -23.76
C LEU A 40 31.01 0.72 -24.64
N LYS A 41 30.70 0.58 -25.93
CA LYS A 41 31.50 -0.24 -26.84
C LYS A 41 32.76 0.50 -27.28
N LYS A 42 32.61 1.73 -27.77
CA LYS A 42 33.73 2.48 -28.37
C LYS A 42 34.75 2.98 -27.36
N ASP A 43 34.29 3.51 -26.23
CA ASP A 43 35.17 4.13 -25.23
C ASP A 43 35.65 3.14 -24.16
N PHE A 44 34.88 2.08 -23.90
CA PHE A 44 35.16 1.16 -22.81
C PHE A 44 35.32 -0.30 -23.25
N GLY A 45 35.19 -0.62 -24.54
CA GLY A 45 35.54 -1.92 -25.09
C GLY A 45 34.58 -3.06 -24.77
N ALA A 46 33.31 -2.77 -24.43
CA ALA A 46 32.29 -3.81 -24.34
C ALA A 46 31.94 -4.36 -25.73
N VAL A 47 31.58 -5.63 -25.79
CA VAL A 47 31.20 -6.33 -27.03
C VAL A 47 29.68 -6.40 -27.18
N GLY A 48 28.97 -6.82 -26.13
CA GLY A 48 27.50 -6.91 -26.13
C GLY A 48 26.95 -7.99 -27.08
N ASP A 49 27.66 -9.11 -27.24
CA ASP A 49 27.29 -10.25 -28.12
C ASP A 49 26.56 -11.40 -27.38
N GLY A 50 26.29 -11.21 -26.09
CA GLY A 50 25.66 -12.20 -25.21
C GLY A 50 26.57 -13.35 -24.79
N LYS A 51 27.88 -13.30 -25.13
CA LYS A 51 28.86 -14.36 -24.88
C LYS A 51 30.10 -13.83 -24.16
N THR A 52 30.62 -12.70 -24.62
CA THR A 52 31.80 -12.05 -24.05
C THR A 52 31.46 -11.47 -22.69
N ASP A 53 32.31 -11.71 -21.70
CA ASP A 53 32.22 -11.11 -20.38
C ASP A 53 32.57 -9.61 -20.44
N ASP A 54 31.54 -8.78 -20.36
CA ASP A 54 31.59 -7.32 -20.43
C ASP A 54 31.77 -6.66 -19.06
N GLN A 55 31.91 -7.43 -17.97
CA GLN A 55 32.10 -6.92 -16.60
C GLN A 55 33.22 -5.86 -16.54
N ALA A 56 34.39 -6.15 -17.12
CA ALA A 56 35.52 -5.23 -17.10
C ALA A 56 35.27 -3.91 -17.83
N ALA A 57 34.36 -3.89 -18.82
CA ALA A 57 33.98 -2.65 -19.49
C ALA A 57 33.13 -1.76 -18.57
N PHE A 58 32.20 -2.34 -17.81
CA PHE A 58 31.42 -1.61 -16.80
C PHE A 58 32.28 -1.11 -15.63
N GLU A 59 33.29 -1.89 -15.20
CA GLU A 59 34.28 -1.44 -14.21
C GLU A 59 35.04 -0.20 -14.71
N ARG A 60 35.48 -0.19 -15.97
CA ARG A 60 36.13 0.99 -16.57
C ARG A 60 35.19 2.21 -16.65
N VAL A 61 33.91 1.99 -16.91
CA VAL A 61 32.88 3.05 -16.86
C VAL A 61 32.78 3.63 -15.45
N ALA A 62 32.64 2.76 -14.44
CA ALA A 62 32.54 3.16 -13.04
C ALA A 62 33.75 4.02 -12.65
N ASP A 63 34.96 3.52 -12.92
CA ASP A 63 36.22 4.23 -12.67
C ASP A 63 36.26 5.60 -13.32
N PHE A 64 35.87 5.70 -14.59
CA PHE A 64 35.89 6.95 -15.33
C PHE A 64 34.94 8.00 -14.72
N PHE A 65 33.68 7.63 -14.46
CA PHE A 65 32.70 8.58 -13.95
C PHE A 65 32.92 8.93 -12.47
N ASN A 66 33.41 8.00 -11.66
CA ASN A 66 33.77 8.26 -10.27
C ASN A 66 34.97 9.21 -10.16
N LYS A 67 36.01 9.02 -10.98
CA LYS A 67 37.13 9.99 -11.06
C LYS A 67 36.65 11.35 -11.53
N ARG A 68 35.78 11.39 -12.54
CA ARG A 68 35.19 12.64 -13.04
C ARG A 68 34.42 13.38 -11.93
N ALA A 69 33.66 12.67 -11.11
CA ALA A 69 32.88 13.24 -10.01
C ALA A 69 33.74 14.00 -8.97
N GLN A 70 35.02 13.66 -8.85
CA GLN A 70 35.98 14.32 -7.95
C GLN A 70 36.60 15.59 -8.53
N THR A 71 36.28 15.94 -9.79
CA THR A 71 36.82 17.12 -10.48
C THR A 71 35.75 18.21 -10.66
N PRO A 72 36.13 19.49 -10.89
CA PRO A 72 35.17 20.53 -11.24
C PRO A 72 34.29 20.18 -12.46
N ALA A 73 34.85 19.43 -13.41
CA ALA A 73 34.14 18.94 -14.59
C ALA A 73 33.01 17.95 -14.25
N GLY A 74 33.00 17.36 -13.05
CA GLY A 74 31.96 16.45 -12.56
C GLY A 74 30.56 17.06 -12.50
N THR A 75 30.47 18.40 -12.46
CA THR A 75 29.20 19.13 -12.46
C THR A 75 28.60 19.34 -13.85
N ALA A 76 29.38 19.23 -14.93
CA ALA A 76 28.87 19.38 -16.28
C ALA A 76 27.92 18.23 -16.68
N PRO A 77 27.06 18.37 -17.69
CA PRO A 77 26.25 17.26 -18.20
C PRO A 77 27.11 16.15 -18.83
N ALA A 78 26.78 14.89 -18.55
CA ALA A 78 27.42 13.74 -19.18
C ALA A 78 26.40 12.66 -19.56
N VAL A 79 26.70 11.92 -20.64
CA VAL A 79 25.90 10.80 -21.14
C VAL A 79 26.80 9.61 -21.39
N LEU A 80 26.42 8.46 -20.83
CA LEU A 80 26.87 7.14 -21.22
C LEU A 80 25.78 6.48 -22.07
N THR A 81 26.11 6.20 -23.33
CA THR A 81 25.26 5.40 -24.22
C THR A 81 25.67 3.94 -24.12
N ILE A 82 24.68 3.06 -23.94
CA ILE A 82 24.79 1.60 -24.00
C ILE A 82 24.09 1.15 -25.29
N PRO A 83 24.83 0.86 -26.37
CA PRO A 83 24.23 0.44 -27.64
C PRO A 83 23.40 -0.85 -27.53
N ASN A 84 22.73 -1.21 -28.62
CA ASN A 84 22.07 -2.52 -28.71
C ASN A 84 23.07 -3.66 -28.48
N GLY A 85 22.64 -4.66 -27.73
CA GLY A 85 23.45 -5.81 -27.37
C GLY A 85 23.01 -6.45 -26.08
N VAL A 86 23.53 -7.67 -25.85
CA VAL A 86 23.41 -8.38 -24.59
C VAL A 86 24.79 -8.40 -23.94
N TYR A 87 24.93 -7.73 -22.83
CA TYR A 87 26.20 -7.54 -22.14
C TYR A 87 26.29 -8.52 -20.98
N LEU A 88 27.13 -9.55 -21.12
CA LEU A 88 27.25 -10.62 -20.13
C LEU A 88 28.09 -10.14 -18.95
N VAL A 89 27.63 -10.31 -17.71
CA VAL A 89 28.29 -9.83 -16.48
C VAL A 89 28.24 -10.87 -15.35
N GLY A 90 28.83 -10.58 -14.19
CA GLY A 90 28.74 -11.45 -13.01
C GLY A 90 29.91 -12.42 -12.86
N ARG A 91 31.08 -11.91 -12.49
CA ARG A 91 32.20 -12.75 -12.08
C ARG A 91 31.99 -13.28 -10.66
N PRO A 92 32.48 -14.49 -10.32
CA PRO A 92 32.53 -14.93 -8.92
C PRO A 92 33.44 -13.96 -8.14
N VAL A 93 32.95 -13.40 -7.04
CA VAL A 93 33.73 -12.48 -6.20
C VAL A 93 33.78 -13.02 -4.77
N GLN A 94 34.89 -12.81 -4.08
CA GLN A 94 35.00 -13.11 -2.65
C GLN A 94 34.10 -12.12 -1.86
N LEU A 95 33.34 -12.63 -0.89
CA LEU A 95 32.31 -11.91 -0.12
C LEU A 95 32.77 -10.68 0.68
N ASN A 96 34.04 -10.32 0.63
CA ASN A 96 34.62 -9.24 1.43
C ASN A 96 34.53 -7.88 0.73
N GLU A 97 34.03 -7.82 -0.51
CA GLU A 97 33.87 -6.59 -1.28
C GLU A 97 32.39 -6.31 -1.56
N GLU A 98 31.97 -5.04 -1.57
CA GLU A 98 30.64 -4.65 -2.06
C GLU A 98 30.58 -4.91 -3.57
N ILE A 99 29.98 -6.04 -3.95
CA ILE A 99 30.00 -6.54 -5.33
C ILE A 99 28.97 -5.78 -6.18
N SER A 100 29.43 -5.14 -7.25
CA SER A 100 28.55 -4.43 -8.18
C SER A 100 29.10 -4.44 -9.62
N VAL A 101 28.20 -4.43 -10.60
CA VAL A 101 28.59 -4.36 -12.03
C VAL A 101 28.96 -2.92 -12.40
N LEU A 102 28.10 -1.96 -12.05
CA LEU A 102 28.32 -0.53 -12.28
C LEU A 102 28.07 0.26 -10.98
N LYS A 103 29.14 0.60 -10.26
CA LYS A 103 29.07 1.42 -9.04
C LYS A 103 29.42 2.87 -9.32
N LEU A 104 28.45 3.76 -9.11
CA LEU A 104 28.62 5.19 -9.26
C LEU A 104 28.51 5.87 -7.90
N VAL A 105 29.55 6.64 -7.56
CA VAL A 105 29.66 7.34 -6.28
C VAL A 105 29.88 8.83 -6.53
N GLY A 106 29.04 9.68 -5.94
CA GLY A 106 29.18 11.13 -6.04
C GLY A 106 28.88 11.71 -7.43
N CYS A 107 28.40 10.89 -8.37
CA CYS A 107 28.18 11.29 -9.77
C CYS A 107 27.03 12.31 -9.87
N ARG A 108 27.23 13.32 -10.72
CA ARG A 108 26.24 14.39 -10.93
C ARG A 108 25.98 14.63 -12.41
N ASN A 109 24.74 15.01 -12.72
CA ASN A 109 24.29 15.37 -14.08
C ASN A 109 24.64 14.28 -15.13
N LEU A 110 24.44 13.00 -14.77
CA LEU A 110 24.81 11.86 -15.59
C LEU A 110 23.56 11.14 -16.11
N THR A 111 23.52 10.87 -17.41
CA THR A 111 22.52 9.96 -18.01
C THR A 111 23.20 8.69 -18.46
N ILE A 112 22.70 7.54 -18.01
CA ILE A 112 23.02 6.21 -18.54
C ILE A 112 21.83 5.77 -19.38
N GLU A 113 22.03 5.60 -20.68
CA GLU A 113 20.95 5.39 -21.63
C GLU A 113 21.24 4.18 -22.52
N GLY A 114 20.38 3.16 -22.41
CA GLY A 114 20.27 2.12 -23.42
C GLY A 114 19.50 2.60 -24.64
N ALA A 115 19.58 1.84 -25.73
CA ALA A 115 18.81 2.15 -26.94
C ALA A 115 17.30 1.85 -26.73
N ASP A 116 16.99 0.68 -26.16
CA ASP A 116 15.67 0.31 -25.63
C ASP A 116 15.78 -0.95 -24.75
N SER A 117 14.80 -1.15 -23.87
CA SER A 117 14.78 -2.29 -22.94
C SER A 117 14.44 -3.64 -23.58
N ALA A 118 14.12 -3.69 -24.88
CA ALA A 118 13.90 -4.94 -25.60
C ALA A 118 15.18 -5.46 -26.28
N ARG A 119 16.16 -4.59 -26.56
CA ARG A 119 17.37 -4.90 -27.34
C ARG A 119 18.69 -4.52 -26.65
N THR A 120 18.65 -3.75 -25.57
CA THR A 120 19.80 -3.44 -24.73
C THR A 120 19.62 -4.13 -23.37
N GLU A 121 20.43 -5.16 -23.09
CA GLU A 121 20.30 -5.98 -21.88
C GLU A 121 21.65 -6.12 -21.17
N ILE A 122 21.69 -5.86 -19.86
CA ILE A 122 22.77 -6.32 -18.96
C ILE A 122 22.31 -7.66 -18.38
N ARG A 123 23.04 -8.75 -18.66
CA ARG A 123 22.64 -10.10 -18.28
C ARG A 123 23.71 -10.81 -17.47
N TYR A 124 23.34 -11.37 -16.33
CA TYR A 124 24.28 -12.20 -15.55
C TYR A 124 24.59 -13.52 -16.26
N ALA A 125 25.85 -13.94 -16.21
CA ALA A 125 26.32 -15.21 -16.76
C ALA A 125 25.67 -16.39 -16.05
N SER A 126 25.35 -17.47 -16.78
CA SER A 126 24.81 -18.68 -16.18
C SER A 126 25.75 -19.28 -15.14
N GLY A 127 25.19 -19.99 -14.15
CA GLY A 127 25.96 -20.69 -13.13
C GLY A 127 26.39 -19.83 -11.94
N GLN A 128 25.88 -18.59 -11.80
CA GLN A 128 26.08 -17.81 -10.57
C GLN A 128 25.66 -18.63 -9.35
N ARG A 129 26.49 -18.67 -8.31
CA ARG A 129 26.13 -19.28 -7.03
C ARG A 129 25.36 -18.26 -6.19
N TYR A 130 24.21 -18.65 -5.67
CA TYR A 130 23.35 -17.78 -4.87
C TYR A 130 22.76 -18.52 -3.67
N GLY A 131 23.08 -18.10 -2.45
CA GLY A 131 22.63 -18.74 -1.20
C GLY A 131 23.76 -19.31 -0.36
N ALA A 132 23.43 -20.19 0.58
CA ALA A 132 24.41 -20.84 1.45
C ALA A 132 24.99 -22.12 0.81
N PHE A 133 26.32 -22.25 0.84
CA PHE A 133 27.07 -23.40 0.36
C PHE A 133 28.11 -23.82 1.40
N ASP A 134 28.27 -25.11 1.60
CA ASP A 134 29.30 -25.64 2.48
C ASP A 134 30.69 -25.31 1.91
N PRO A 135 31.58 -24.62 2.66
CA PRO A 135 32.85 -24.16 2.13
C PRO A 135 33.80 -25.29 1.74
N ALA A 136 33.71 -26.46 2.38
CA ALA A 136 34.58 -27.60 2.11
C ALA A 136 34.12 -28.40 0.89
N THR A 137 32.81 -28.63 0.76
CA THR A 137 32.24 -29.48 -0.30
C THR A 137 31.68 -28.71 -1.48
N GLN A 138 31.49 -27.39 -1.33
CA GLN A 138 30.88 -26.50 -2.31
C GLN A 138 29.45 -26.90 -2.70
N LYS A 139 28.77 -27.71 -1.90
CA LYS A 139 27.37 -28.11 -2.09
C LYS A 139 26.41 -27.15 -1.40
N PRO A 140 25.15 -27.01 -1.86
CA PRO A 140 24.13 -26.28 -1.12
C PRO A 140 24.08 -26.70 0.34
N PHE A 141 24.08 -25.72 1.25
CA PHE A 141 24.04 -25.94 2.69
C PHE A 141 22.78 -25.32 3.27
N GLU A 142 21.92 -26.14 3.86
CA GLU A 142 20.74 -25.69 4.59
C GLU A 142 21.06 -25.72 6.08
N ALA A 143 21.09 -24.56 6.73
CA ALA A 143 21.42 -24.49 8.15
C ALA A 143 20.30 -25.14 9.00
N PRO A 144 20.63 -25.75 10.15
CA PRO A 144 19.62 -26.31 11.05
C PRO A 144 18.86 -25.22 11.82
N THR A 145 19.39 -24.00 11.89
CA THR A 145 18.76 -22.86 12.57
C THR A 145 17.95 -22.04 11.57
N ALA A 146 16.84 -21.44 12.03
CA ALA A 146 16.02 -20.58 11.18
C ALA A 146 16.75 -19.30 10.74
N PHE A 147 17.60 -18.74 11.61
CA PHE A 147 18.48 -17.63 11.27
C PHE A 147 19.89 -18.14 11.01
N PHE A 148 20.47 -17.78 9.86
CA PHE A 148 21.82 -18.19 9.48
C PHE A 148 22.54 -17.15 8.63
N THR A 149 23.73 -16.70 9.06
CA THR A 149 24.50 -15.64 8.39
C THR A 149 26.03 -15.82 8.46
N ASP A 150 26.51 -17.06 8.58
CA ASP A 150 27.95 -17.35 8.62
C ASP A 150 28.61 -17.10 7.26
N ARG A 151 29.37 -15.99 7.16
CA ARG A 151 30.06 -15.50 5.95
C ARG A 151 30.86 -16.56 5.21
N ALA A 152 31.37 -17.60 5.86
CA ALA A 152 32.08 -18.67 5.16
C ALA A 152 31.20 -19.44 4.16
N TYR A 153 29.87 -19.41 4.34
CA TYR A 153 28.92 -20.15 3.52
C TYR A 153 28.26 -19.32 2.42
N ALA A 154 28.41 -17.99 2.43
CA ALA A 154 27.63 -17.16 1.51
C ALA A 154 28.12 -17.26 0.06
N ALA A 155 27.17 -17.26 -0.87
CA ALA A 155 27.42 -16.93 -2.25
C ALA A 155 26.43 -15.83 -2.65
N ALA A 156 26.95 -14.62 -2.80
CA ALA A 156 26.19 -13.46 -3.24
C ALA A 156 26.52 -13.16 -4.70
N VAL A 157 25.57 -12.54 -5.40
CA VAL A 157 25.76 -12.02 -6.76
C VAL A 157 25.77 -10.50 -6.68
N ALA A 158 26.54 -9.87 -7.56
CA ALA A 158 26.65 -8.42 -7.63
C ALA A 158 25.27 -7.73 -7.75
N THR A 159 25.18 -6.48 -7.29
CA THR A 159 24.10 -5.59 -7.73
C THR A 159 24.45 -4.98 -9.09
N ALA A 160 23.51 -4.94 -10.04
CA ALA A 160 23.86 -4.50 -11.40
C ALA A 160 24.24 -3.01 -11.46
N ILE A 161 23.43 -2.13 -10.87
CA ILE A 161 23.75 -0.69 -10.81
C ILE A 161 23.60 -0.19 -9.39
N VAL A 162 24.64 0.47 -8.89
CA VAL A 162 24.64 1.08 -7.55
C VAL A 162 24.87 2.58 -7.71
N LEU A 163 23.94 3.39 -7.20
CA LEU A 163 24.01 4.85 -7.17
C LEU A 163 24.16 5.31 -5.73
N LEU A 164 25.35 5.77 -5.33
CA LEU A 164 25.64 6.28 -3.99
C LEU A 164 25.98 7.76 -4.03
N HIS A 165 25.37 8.56 -3.16
CA HIS A 165 25.65 10.00 -3.06
C HIS A 165 25.55 10.74 -4.42
N CYS A 166 24.69 10.24 -5.30
CA CYS A 166 24.52 10.75 -6.65
C CYS A 166 23.45 11.84 -6.69
N GLU A 167 23.57 12.74 -7.67
CA GLU A 167 22.63 13.86 -7.85
C GLU A 167 22.27 14.04 -9.32
N LYS A 168 20.98 14.07 -9.65
CA LYS A 168 20.51 14.31 -11.03
C LYS A 168 21.08 13.26 -12.00
N VAL A 169 20.89 11.99 -11.64
CA VAL A 169 21.28 10.83 -12.45
C VAL A 169 20.04 10.18 -13.05
N THR A 170 20.10 9.88 -14.35
CA THR A 170 19.06 9.12 -15.05
C THR A 170 19.61 7.79 -15.52
N VAL A 171 18.88 6.70 -15.30
CA VAL A 171 19.12 5.39 -15.91
C VAL A 171 17.89 5.04 -16.76
N ALA A 172 18.08 4.83 -18.06
CA ALA A 172 16.96 4.68 -18.96
C ALA A 172 17.12 3.61 -20.04
N ASN A 173 15.99 3.03 -20.46
CA ASN A 173 15.84 2.29 -21.71
C ASN A 173 16.75 1.07 -21.86
N LEU A 174 16.89 0.25 -20.81
CA LEU A 174 17.63 -1.01 -20.85
C LEU A 174 16.98 -2.08 -19.96
N ALA A 175 17.26 -3.34 -20.25
CA ALA A 175 16.92 -4.48 -19.42
C ALA A 175 18.07 -4.86 -18.49
N ILE A 176 17.73 -5.28 -17.26
CA ILE A 176 18.64 -5.89 -16.30
C ILE A 176 18.09 -7.29 -15.99
N ASN A 177 18.82 -8.31 -16.45
CA ASN A 177 18.42 -9.69 -16.36
C ASN A 177 19.37 -10.47 -15.45
N GLY A 178 18.83 -10.90 -14.32
CA GLY A 178 19.58 -11.63 -13.30
C GLY A 178 19.88 -13.06 -13.71
N ASN A 179 19.18 -13.59 -14.70
CA ASN A 179 19.36 -14.96 -15.19
C ASN A 179 19.30 -16.01 -14.05
N VAL A 180 18.53 -15.74 -12.99
CA VAL A 180 18.51 -16.59 -11.79
C VAL A 180 17.98 -18.00 -12.07
N ALA A 181 17.17 -18.17 -13.11
CA ALA A 181 16.72 -19.49 -13.58
C ALA A 181 17.88 -20.40 -14.01
N GLN A 182 19.06 -19.84 -14.29
CA GLN A 182 20.29 -20.57 -14.62
C GLN A 182 21.36 -20.45 -13.52
N ALA A 183 20.99 -19.96 -12.33
CA ALA A 183 21.88 -19.92 -11.16
C ALA A 183 21.97 -21.31 -10.48
N VAL A 184 23.08 -21.53 -9.79
CA VAL A 184 23.23 -22.61 -8.81
C VAL A 184 22.74 -22.06 -7.47
N VAL A 185 21.59 -22.53 -7.00
CA VAL A 185 20.97 -22.02 -5.78
C VAL A 185 21.37 -22.88 -4.57
N GLY A 186 21.85 -22.22 -3.53
CA GLY A 186 22.24 -22.78 -2.24
C GLY A 186 21.06 -22.90 -1.27
N GLY A 187 21.37 -23.16 0.01
CA GLY A 187 20.37 -23.09 1.07
C GLY A 187 20.08 -21.66 1.53
N HIS A 188 19.23 -21.53 2.54
CA HIS A 188 18.81 -20.23 3.06
C HIS A 188 19.96 -19.38 3.64
N TRP A 189 19.75 -18.07 3.64
CA TRP A 189 20.65 -17.09 4.24
C TRP A 189 19.84 -15.92 4.80
N GLY A 190 20.00 -15.61 6.08
CA GLY A 190 19.13 -14.72 6.84
C GLY A 190 18.14 -15.50 7.68
N ASP A 191 16.98 -14.91 7.96
CA ASP A 191 15.87 -15.55 8.69
C ASP A 191 14.93 -16.36 7.79
N THR A 192 14.75 -15.93 6.54
CA THR A 192 13.78 -16.49 5.61
C THR A 192 14.25 -16.37 4.16
N GLY A 193 14.33 -17.51 3.47
CA GLY A 193 14.83 -17.56 2.08
C GLY A 193 16.30 -17.15 1.98
N ILE A 194 16.68 -16.48 0.89
CA ILE A 194 18.03 -15.99 0.65
C ILE A 194 18.02 -14.46 0.63
N GLN A 195 18.76 -13.84 1.55
CA GLN A 195 18.87 -12.38 1.70
C GLN A 195 20.24 -11.83 1.31
N LEU A 196 20.99 -12.57 0.49
CA LEU A 196 22.25 -12.14 -0.10
C LEU A 196 22.02 -11.21 -1.30
N GLY A 197 23.01 -10.36 -1.60
CA GLY A 197 22.97 -9.47 -2.75
C GLY A 197 22.71 -10.23 -4.05
N TYR A 198 21.83 -9.66 -4.88
CA TYR A 198 21.53 -10.05 -6.25
C TYR A 198 20.52 -9.04 -6.84
N ASP A 199 20.71 -7.75 -6.58
CA ASP A 199 19.72 -6.74 -6.97
C ASP A 199 19.97 -6.15 -8.35
N GLY A 200 18.94 -5.49 -8.87
CA GLY A 200 19.04 -4.80 -10.15
C GLY A 200 19.65 -3.44 -9.94
N ILE A 201 18.95 -2.59 -9.20
CA ILE A 201 19.40 -1.23 -8.92
C ILE A 201 19.33 -0.94 -7.43
N PHE A 202 20.42 -0.46 -6.87
CA PHE A 202 20.46 0.10 -5.53
C PHE A 202 20.65 1.62 -5.60
N VAL A 203 19.79 2.37 -4.91
CA VAL A 203 19.89 3.82 -4.74
C VAL A 203 20.11 4.13 -3.26
N GLY A 204 21.29 4.65 -2.94
CA GLY A 204 21.69 5.00 -1.58
C GLY A 204 22.11 6.47 -1.48
N ASP A 205 21.61 7.15 -0.45
CA ASP A 205 21.89 8.54 -0.11
C ASP A 205 21.98 9.51 -1.31
N SER A 206 21.05 9.39 -2.27
CA SER A 206 21.07 10.10 -3.54
C SER A 206 19.83 10.97 -3.77
N ARG A 207 19.94 12.01 -4.60
CA ARG A 207 18.83 12.94 -4.95
C ARG A 207 18.61 13.09 -6.45
N HIS A 208 17.39 13.43 -6.84
CA HIS A 208 16.99 13.69 -8.23
C HIS A 208 17.33 12.51 -9.16
N ILE A 209 17.03 11.29 -8.72
CA ILE A 209 17.30 10.07 -9.47
C ILE A 209 16.08 9.71 -10.30
N THR A 210 16.27 9.44 -11.59
CA THR A 210 15.21 8.99 -12.49
C THR A 210 15.56 7.64 -13.09
N LEU A 211 14.72 6.63 -12.84
CA LEU A 211 14.79 5.30 -13.45
C LEU A 211 13.61 5.16 -14.40
N ARG A 212 13.85 5.02 -15.72
CA ARG A 212 12.78 5.09 -16.72
C ARG A 212 12.88 4.08 -17.85
N GLY A 213 11.76 3.47 -18.24
CA GLY A 213 11.73 2.57 -19.40
C GLY A 213 12.57 1.30 -19.20
N LEU A 214 12.72 0.86 -17.96
CA LEU A 214 13.57 -0.27 -17.58
C LEU A 214 12.77 -1.57 -17.48
N ALA A 215 13.43 -2.69 -17.78
CA ALA A 215 12.92 -4.03 -17.52
C ALA A 215 13.88 -4.76 -16.58
N LEU A 216 13.54 -4.88 -15.29
CA LEU A 216 14.35 -5.58 -14.29
C LEU A 216 13.69 -6.92 -14.00
N HIS A 217 14.40 -8.02 -14.26
CA HIS A 217 13.78 -9.33 -14.11
C HIS A 217 14.74 -10.48 -13.82
N HIS A 218 14.18 -11.56 -13.26
CA HIS A 218 14.90 -12.79 -12.99
C HIS A 218 16.13 -12.56 -12.08
N LEU A 219 16.01 -11.61 -11.15
CA LEU A 219 17.02 -11.35 -10.13
C LEU A 219 16.81 -12.29 -8.93
N GLY A 220 17.88 -12.66 -8.22
CA GLY A 220 17.74 -13.52 -7.04
C GLY A 220 17.12 -12.81 -5.84
N ARG A 221 17.35 -11.49 -5.71
CA ARG A 221 16.83 -10.67 -4.61
C ARG A 221 15.83 -9.63 -5.13
N ASP A 222 16.16 -8.34 -5.07
CA ASP A 222 15.20 -7.25 -5.29
C ASP A 222 15.42 -6.60 -6.66
N GLY A 223 14.34 -6.23 -7.34
CA GLY A 223 14.44 -5.47 -8.60
C GLY A 223 15.15 -4.14 -8.38
N ILE A 224 14.61 -3.35 -7.44
CA ILE A 224 15.15 -2.06 -7.03
C ILE A 224 15.10 -1.96 -5.51
N GLN A 225 16.16 -1.45 -4.89
CA GLN A 225 16.17 -1.04 -3.49
C GLN A 225 16.52 0.44 -3.38
N VAL A 226 15.72 1.20 -2.61
CA VAL A 226 15.99 2.60 -2.28
C VAL A 226 16.17 2.73 -0.77
N LEU A 227 17.38 3.08 -0.37
CA LEU A 227 17.80 3.25 1.03
C LEU A 227 18.56 4.57 1.20
N ASN A 228 17.81 5.66 1.37
CA ASN A 228 18.33 6.96 1.73
C ASN A 228 18.21 7.23 3.24
N HIS A 229 19.27 7.79 3.82
CA HIS A 229 19.36 8.34 5.17
C HIS A 229 19.49 9.88 5.15
N LEU A 230 19.10 10.49 4.02
CA LEU A 230 19.17 11.93 3.80
C LEU A 230 18.18 12.69 4.69
N ALA A 231 16.94 12.22 4.75
CA ALA A 231 15.91 12.78 5.63
C ALA A 231 16.30 12.61 7.10
N LYS A 232 16.09 13.66 7.91
CA LYS A 232 16.40 13.64 9.36
C LYS A 232 15.17 13.45 10.24
N SER A 233 13.98 13.53 9.66
CA SER A 233 12.70 13.22 10.29
C SER A 233 11.64 12.90 9.23
N LEU A 234 10.46 12.43 9.65
CA LEU A 234 9.29 12.26 8.75
C LEU A 234 8.77 13.58 8.15
N ASP A 235 9.12 14.70 8.79
CA ASP A 235 8.72 16.05 8.42
C ASP A 235 9.83 16.83 7.72
N ASP A 236 10.90 16.15 7.31
CA ASP A 236 11.98 16.77 6.56
C ASP A 236 11.44 17.42 5.27
N PRO A 237 11.58 18.74 5.10
CA PRO A 237 11.01 19.44 3.95
C PRO A 237 11.82 19.20 2.66
N GLN A 238 12.98 18.53 2.72
CA GLN A 238 13.85 18.31 1.56
C GLN A 238 13.62 16.93 0.94
N PRO A 239 12.78 16.82 -0.11
CA PRO A 239 12.58 15.55 -0.79
C PRO A 239 13.85 15.11 -1.53
N ASP A 240 14.09 13.80 -1.52
CA ASP A 240 15.11 13.11 -2.30
C ASP A 240 14.79 13.17 -3.80
N ASP A 241 13.51 13.24 -4.17
CA ASP A 241 13.03 13.27 -5.56
C ASP A 241 13.51 12.07 -6.40
N ILE A 242 13.06 10.88 -6.00
CA ILE A 242 13.34 9.62 -6.71
C ILE A 242 12.15 9.27 -7.60
N ARG A 243 12.37 9.15 -8.91
CA ARG A 243 11.32 8.88 -9.91
C ARG A 243 11.53 7.52 -10.56
N LEU A 244 10.48 6.68 -10.54
CA LEU A 244 10.38 5.42 -11.27
C LEU A 244 9.27 5.58 -12.33
N GLU A 245 9.60 5.43 -13.61
CA GLU A 245 8.70 5.78 -14.70
C GLU A 245 8.65 4.71 -15.78
N ASN A 246 7.45 4.21 -16.09
CA ASN A 246 7.23 3.27 -17.20
C ASN A 246 8.20 2.07 -17.17
N LEU A 247 8.37 1.45 -16.00
CA LEU A 247 9.29 0.31 -15.81
C LEU A 247 8.59 -0.93 -15.28
N THR A 248 9.24 -2.08 -15.43
CA THR A 248 8.75 -3.36 -14.92
C THR A 248 9.80 -4.05 -14.07
N CYS A 249 9.44 -4.47 -12.87
CA CYS A 249 10.15 -5.44 -12.05
C CYS A 249 9.34 -6.75 -12.05
N THR A 250 9.88 -7.83 -12.62
CA THR A 250 9.14 -9.11 -12.72
C THR A 250 9.99 -10.34 -12.50
N TYR A 251 9.42 -11.39 -11.92
CA TYR A 251 10.11 -12.67 -11.71
C TYR A 251 11.40 -12.57 -10.88
N ASN A 252 11.48 -11.58 -9.98
CA ASN A 252 12.58 -11.46 -9.01
C ASN A 252 12.32 -12.37 -7.81
N GLY A 253 13.35 -12.85 -7.12
CA GLY A 253 13.23 -13.83 -6.05
C GLY A 253 12.64 -13.28 -4.76
N ARG A 254 12.91 -12.02 -4.39
CA ARG A 254 12.48 -11.44 -3.10
C ARG A 254 11.52 -10.28 -3.25
N GLN A 255 11.83 -9.22 -4.00
CA GLN A 255 10.93 -8.08 -4.15
C GLN A 255 10.99 -7.46 -5.56
N GLY A 256 9.90 -6.81 -5.95
CA GLY A 256 9.93 -5.91 -7.11
C GLY A 256 10.62 -4.58 -6.76
N LEU A 257 10.24 -3.99 -5.64
CA LEU A 257 10.79 -2.73 -5.11
C LEU A 257 10.81 -2.75 -3.58
N SER A 258 11.97 -2.47 -2.99
CA SER A 258 12.15 -2.17 -1.57
C SER A 258 12.29 -0.65 -1.38
N VAL A 259 11.44 -0.07 -0.54
CA VAL A 259 11.58 1.33 -0.11
C VAL A 259 11.89 1.33 1.37
N THR A 260 13.18 1.38 1.69
CA THR A 260 13.68 1.27 3.06
C THR A 260 14.18 2.59 3.64
N GLY A 261 14.39 3.58 2.77
CA GLY A 261 14.51 4.99 3.15
C GLY A 261 14.29 5.89 1.94
N ALA A 262 13.28 6.74 1.97
CA ALA A 262 13.00 7.70 0.90
C ALA A 262 12.07 8.83 1.39
N ASN A 263 12.40 10.07 1.05
CA ASN A 263 11.49 11.20 1.15
C ASN A 263 11.13 11.71 -0.25
N GLY A 264 9.90 11.50 -0.73
CA GLY A 264 9.50 11.99 -2.06
C GLY A 264 9.83 11.04 -3.21
N LEU A 265 9.60 9.73 -3.03
CA LEU A 265 9.65 8.74 -4.11
C LEU A 265 8.33 8.73 -4.90
N ARG A 266 8.40 8.72 -6.23
CA ARG A 266 7.22 8.57 -7.11
C ARG A 266 7.44 7.46 -8.13
N ALA A 267 6.55 6.47 -8.13
CA ALA A 267 6.43 5.46 -9.18
C ALA A 267 5.19 5.74 -10.05
N THR A 268 5.38 5.85 -11.37
CA THR A 268 4.29 6.13 -12.33
C THR A 268 4.30 5.13 -13.47
N ASN A 269 3.15 4.54 -13.77
CA ASN A 269 2.99 3.54 -14.84
C ASN A 269 3.95 2.34 -14.71
N CYS A 270 4.18 1.88 -13.47
CA CYS A 270 5.14 0.81 -13.19
C CYS A 270 4.44 -0.53 -12.91
N SER A 271 5.14 -1.63 -13.14
CA SER A 271 4.69 -2.97 -12.74
C SER A 271 5.69 -3.61 -11.79
N PHE A 272 5.24 -4.09 -10.64
CA PHE A 272 5.99 -4.84 -9.64
C PHE A 272 5.26 -6.17 -9.38
N SER A 273 5.38 -7.09 -10.34
CA SER A 273 4.48 -8.25 -10.46
C SER A 273 5.27 -9.55 -10.65
N HIS A 274 4.66 -10.69 -10.31
CA HIS A 274 5.28 -12.01 -10.45
C HIS A 274 6.59 -12.22 -9.66
N THR A 275 6.83 -11.44 -8.60
CA THR A 275 7.90 -11.72 -7.63
C THR A 275 7.69 -13.12 -7.06
N GLY A 276 8.77 -13.89 -6.90
CA GLY A 276 8.75 -15.24 -6.35
C GLY A 276 8.14 -16.29 -7.28
N ARG A 277 7.96 -15.98 -8.58
CA ARG A 277 7.36 -16.89 -9.57
C ARG A 277 8.37 -17.54 -10.51
N VAL A 278 9.64 -17.16 -10.46
CA VAL A 278 10.67 -17.74 -11.34
C VAL A 278 10.92 -19.19 -10.96
N LEU A 279 10.71 -20.12 -11.89
CA LEU A 279 11.04 -21.53 -11.69
C LEU A 279 12.55 -21.74 -11.80
N ILE A 280 13.12 -22.43 -10.82
CA ILE A 280 14.50 -22.89 -10.86
C ILE A 280 14.48 -24.38 -11.25
N PRO A 281 14.87 -24.75 -12.48
CA PRO A 281 14.78 -26.13 -12.95
C PRO A 281 15.54 -27.11 -12.04
N ALA A 282 16.71 -26.71 -11.54
CA ALA A 282 17.53 -27.53 -10.64
C ALA A 282 16.85 -27.81 -9.28
N LEU A 283 15.92 -26.96 -8.84
CA LEU A 283 15.17 -27.14 -7.60
C LEU A 283 13.78 -27.74 -7.81
N GLY A 284 13.27 -27.76 -9.06
CA GLY A 284 11.90 -28.17 -9.38
C GLY A 284 10.81 -27.28 -8.78
N LYS A 285 11.16 -26.08 -8.29
CA LYS A 285 10.23 -25.14 -7.63
C LYS A 285 10.58 -23.69 -7.95
N ALA A 286 9.66 -22.78 -7.62
CA ALA A 286 9.92 -21.35 -7.72
C ALA A 286 10.94 -20.88 -6.67
N LEU A 287 11.82 -19.95 -7.04
CA LEU A 287 12.63 -19.21 -6.07
C LEU A 287 11.80 -18.07 -5.48
N ALA A 288 11.54 -18.15 -4.18
CA ALA A 288 10.87 -17.11 -3.43
C ALA A 288 11.56 -16.93 -2.08
N SER A 289 12.03 -15.72 -1.81
CA SER A 289 12.54 -15.28 -0.51
C SER A 289 11.55 -14.30 0.10
N ASN A 290 11.18 -14.46 1.37
CA ASN A 290 10.21 -13.56 2.01
C ASN A 290 10.73 -12.11 2.04
N PRO A 291 9.84 -11.12 1.90
CA PRO A 291 8.38 -11.24 1.80
C PRO A 291 7.86 -11.70 0.42
N ALA A 292 8.71 -11.85 -0.60
CA ALA A 292 8.30 -12.21 -1.97
C ALA A 292 7.30 -11.20 -2.58
N ALA A 293 7.41 -9.93 -2.19
CA ALA A 293 6.39 -8.91 -2.45
C ALA A 293 6.58 -8.18 -3.79
N GLY A 294 5.50 -7.56 -4.29
CA GLY A 294 5.63 -6.59 -5.38
C GLY A 294 6.38 -5.36 -4.89
N VAL A 295 5.85 -4.72 -3.85
CA VAL A 295 6.46 -3.57 -3.19
C VAL A 295 6.52 -3.82 -1.69
N ASP A 296 7.67 -3.52 -1.10
CA ASP A 296 7.89 -3.52 0.33
C ASP A 296 8.21 -2.09 0.82
N LEU A 297 7.40 -1.60 1.76
CA LEU A 297 7.57 -0.33 2.45
C LEU A 297 8.02 -0.61 3.88
N GLU A 298 9.33 -0.75 4.07
CA GLU A 298 9.94 -1.20 5.32
C GLU A 298 11.02 -0.19 5.73
N PRO A 299 10.72 0.83 6.54
CA PRO A 299 11.70 1.79 7.04
C PRO A 299 12.83 1.10 7.86
N GLU A 300 13.85 0.56 7.19
CA GLU A 300 15.02 -0.08 7.77
C GLU A 300 16.07 0.99 8.13
N ASN A 301 15.94 1.60 9.31
CA ASN A 301 16.78 2.71 9.80
C ASN A 301 16.68 4.03 9.02
N GLY A 302 16.02 4.04 7.85
CA GLY A 302 15.65 5.25 7.10
C GLY A 302 14.29 5.84 7.53
N PHE A 303 13.91 6.96 6.91
CA PHE A 303 12.55 7.49 6.94
C PHE A 303 11.86 7.24 5.60
N VAL A 304 10.61 6.80 5.62
CA VAL A 304 9.80 6.62 4.40
C VAL A 304 8.64 7.61 4.44
N ALA A 305 8.77 8.70 3.69
CA ALA A 305 7.81 9.79 3.65
C ALA A 305 7.50 10.24 2.23
N ASN A 306 6.28 10.74 2.01
CA ASN A 306 5.89 11.38 0.75
C ASN A 306 6.05 10.45 -0.47
N VAL A 307 5.73 9.16 -0.31
CA VAL A 307 5.83 8.16 -1.38
C VAL A 307 4.52 8.08 -2.17
N ARG A 308 4.60 8.03 -3.50
CA ARG A 308 3.43 7.88 -4.36
C ARG A 308 3.59 6.81 -5.44
N PHE A 309 2.59 5.96 -5.57
CA PHE A 309 2.39 5.05 -6.69
C PHE A 309 1.19 5.52 -7.50
N ASP A 310 1.34 5.71 -8.81
CA ASP A 310 0.30 6.18 -9.71
C ASP A 310 0.20 5.28 -10.95
N ASN A 311 -0.98 4.71 -11.19
CA ASN A 311 -1.24 3.78 -12.29
C ASN A 311 -0.26 2.58 -12.30
N CYS A 312 -0.02 2.00 -11.12
CA CYS A 312 0.90 0.87 -10.97
C CYS A 312 0.16 -0.49 -10.90
N ARG A 313 0.90 -1.58 -11.14
CA ARG A 313 0.41 -2.96 -11.06
C ARG A 313 1.25 -3.79 -10.10
N LEU A 314 0.63 -4.35 -9.09
CA LEU A 314 1.24 -5.23 -8.09
C LEU A 314 0.47 -6.55 -8.12
N VAL A 315 0.80 -7.42 -9.07
CA VAL A 315 -0.04 -8.55 -9.49
C VAL A 315 0.70 -9.88 -9.34
N ASP A 316 0.01 -10.87 -8.78
CA ASP A 316 0.43 -12.29 -8.78
C ASP A 316 1.85 -12.52 -8.24
N ASN A 317 2.21 -11.78 -7.20
CA ASN A 317 3.41 -12.04 -6.43
C ASN A 317 3.18 -13.29 -5.55
N ALA A 318 4.24 -14.08 -5.31
CA ALA A 318 4.18 -15.22 -4.40
C ALA A 318 3.87 -14.75 -2.97
N GLY A 319 4.44 -13.60 -2.59
CA GLY A 319 4.12 -12.82 -1.42
C GLY A 319 3.05 -11.75 -1.66
N GLN A 320 3.05 -10.72 -0.82
CA GLN A 320 2.02 -9.69 -0.90
C GLN A 320 2.16 -8.82 -2.16
N GLY A 321 1.05 -8.28 -2.65
CA GLY A 321 1.11 -7.22 -3.67
C GLY A 321 1.93 -6.04 -3.14
N LEU A 322 1.43 -5.43 -2.06
CA LEU A 322 2.10 -4.40 -1.27
C LEU A 322 2.23 -4.89 0.18
N VAL A 323 3.41 -4.79 0.77
CA VAL A 323 3.60 -4.95 2.22
C VAL A 323 4.15 -3.65 2.81
N SER A 324 3.60 -3.27 3.95
CA SER A 324 4.01 -2.13 4.75
C SER A 324 3.77 -2.52 6.20
N ASP A 325 4.71 -3.28 6.74
CA ASP A 325 4.59 -3.87 8.07
C ASP A 325 5.35 -3.07 9.13
N ARG A 326 4.81 -3.00 10.35
CA ARG A 326 5.39 -2.25 11.47
C ARG A 326 5.87 -3.23 12.57
N PRO A 327 7.00 -3.92 12.39
CA PRO A 327 7.52 -4.84 13.39
C PRO A 327 8.19 -4.07 14.54
N GLY A 328 7.40 -3.51 15.47
CA GLY A 328 7.84 -3.10 16.80
C GLY A 328 8.94 -2.02 16.91
N ASN A 329 9.46 -1.51 15.80
CA ASN A 329 10.52 -0.51 15.73
C ASN A 329 9.95 0.91 15.58
N GLY A 330 10.71 1.90 16.05
CA GLY A 330 10.27 3.31 16.10
C GLY A 330 10.19 4.00 14.73
N HIS A 331 10.68 3.35 13.68
CA HIS A 331 10.58 3.87 12.31
C HIS A 331 9.19 3.59 11.73
N THR A 332 8.70 4.51 10.91
CA THR A 332 7.31 4.50 10.44
C THR A 332 7.21 5.23 9.11
N THR A 333 6.06 5.12 8.45
CA THR A 333 5.76 5.88 7.24
C THR A 333 4.96 7.15 7.50
N LYS A 334 5.00 8.07 6.54
CA LYS A 334 4.11 9.23 6.47
C LYS A 334 3.75 9.57 5.02
N ASN A 335 2.50 9.97 4.78
CA ASN A 335 2.03 10.46 3.49
C ASN A 335 2.35 9.52 2.31
N ILE A 336 1.85 8.28 2.40
CA ILE A 336 1.97 7.27 1.36
C ILE A 336 0.67 7.26 0.56
N THR A 337 0.76 7.41 -0.77
CA THR A 337 -0.42 7.38 -1.64
C THR A 337 -0.27 6.31 -2.71
N ILE A 338 -1.28 5.44 -2.82
CA ILE A 338 -1.45 4.50 -3.93
C ILE A 338 -2.67 4.96 -4.72
N ALA A 339 -2.48 5.32 -5.98
CA ALA A 339 -3.51 5.91 -6.82
C ALA A 339 -3.69 5.17 -8.14
N ASN A 340 -4.94 5.00 -8.58
CA ASN A 340 -5.30 4.44 -9.89
C ASN A 340 -4.66 3.07 -10.19
N SER A 341 -4.33 2.31 -9.15
CA SER A 341 -3.48 1.12 -9.26
C SER A 341 -4.27 -0.18 -9.13
N LEU A 342 -3.67 -1.27 -9.61
CA LEU A 342 -4.20 -2.62 -9.49
C LEU A 342 -3.30 -3.43 -8.54
N LEU A 343 -3.91 -3.96 -7.48
CA LEU A 343 -3.28 -4.92 -6.56
C LEU A 343 -4.04 -6.23 -6.68
N TRP A 344 -3.36 -7.33 -6.98
CA TRP A 344 -4.01 -8.62 -7.23
C TRP A 344 -3.25 -9.78 -6.58
N GLY A 345 -3.74 -10.25 -5.44
CA GLY A 345 -3.17 -11.36 -4.67
C GLY A 345 -3.80 -12.71 -5.04
N THR A 346 -2.97 -13.70 -5.34
CA THR A 346 -3.39 -15.03 -5.83
C THR A 346 -2.95 -16.17 -4.91
N THR A 347 -1.77 -16.04 -4.29
CA THR A 347 -1.25 -16.97 -3.27
C THR A 347 -1.01 -16.33 -1.92
N ASN A 348 -1.13 -15.01 -1.83
CA ASN A 348 -0.97 -14.22 -0.61
C ASN A 348 -1.77 -12.90 -0.74
N TRP A 349 -1.75 -12.08 0.29
CA TRP A 349 -2.57 -10.87 0.41
C TRP A 349 -2.28 -9.86 -0.70
N SER A 350 -3.34 -9.22 -1.22
CA SER A 350 -3.20 -8.13 -2.19
C SER A 350 -2.50 -6.92 -1.57
N ALA A 351 -2.76 -6.66 -0.29
CA ALA A 351 -1.98 -5.72 0.50
C ALA A 351 -1.97 -6.10 1.99
N TRP A 352 -0.83 -5.91 2.64
CA TRP A 352 -0.64 -5.95 4.09
C TRP A 352 -0.18 -4.57 4.56
N VAL A 353 -0.97 -3.90 5.39
CA VAL A 353 -0.64 -2.53 5.83
C VAL A 353 -0.90 -2.37 7.32
N SER A 354 0.17 -2.18 8.10
CA SER A 354 0.11 -1.88 9.54
C SER A 354 0.83 -0.57 9.90
N GLN A 355 1.59 0.01 8.97
CA GLN A 355 2.19 1.34 9.13
C GLN A 355 1.20 2.50 8.80
N PRO A 356 1.36 3.67 9.44
CA PRO A 356 0.46 4.81 9.27
C PRO A 356 0.68 5.63 7.99
N GLY A 357 -0.31 6.47 7.69
CA GLY A 357 -0.24 7.49 6.64
C GLY A 357 -0.54 6.98 5.24
N VAL A 358 -1.16 5.80 5.09
CA VAL A 358 -1.42 5.17 3.80
C VAL A 358 -2.82 5.49 3.26
N LEU A 359 -2.88 6.08 2.07
CA LEU A 359 -4.10 6.43 1.34
C LEU A 359 -4.16 5.68 0.00
N PHE A 360 -5.24 4.93 -0.21
CA PHE A 360 -5.60 4.35 -1.50
C PHE A 360 -6.67 5.19 -2.18
N THR A 361 -6.45 5.53 -3.44
CA THR A 361 -7.40 6.29 -4.27
C THR A 361 -7.65 5.59 -5.60
N ASN A 362 -8.91 5.37 -5.96
CA ASN A 362 -9.32 4.78 -7.24
C ASN A 362 -8.60 3.46 -7.57
N CYS A 363 -8.29 2.64 -6.56
CA CYS A 363 -7.58 1.38 -6.73
C CYS A 363 -8.54 0.22 -6.96
N ARG A 364 -8.08 -0.78 -7.69
CA ARG A 364 -8.70 -2.11 -7.78
C ARG A 364 -7.88 -3.07 -6.93
N ILE A 365 -8.50 -3.65 -5.93
CA ILE A 365 -7.89 -4.57 -4.97
C ILE A 365 -8.60 -5.90 -5.15
N TYR A 366 -7.91 -6.83 -5.83
CA TYR A 366 -8.44 -8.14 -6.17
C TYR A 366 -7.81 -9.20 -5.28
N GLY A 367 -8.63 -9.87 -4.47
CA GLY A 367 -8.16 -10.64 -3.31
C GLY A 367 -8.13 -9.80 -2.02
N ALA A 368 -7.60 -10.40 -0.96
CA ALA A 368 -7.73 -9.86 0.38
C ALA A 368 -6.72 -8.74 0.70
N PHE A 369 -7.24 -7.63 1.21
CA PHE A 369 -6.51 -6.62 1.96
C PHE A 369 -6.53 -6.98 3.45
N VAL A 370 -5.38 -6.88 4.13
CA VAL A 370 -5.29 -7.22 5.55
C VAL A 370 -4.74 -6.09 6.44
N HIS A 371 -5.24 -6.07 7.68
CA HIS A 371 -4.95 -5.13 8.77
C HIS A 371 -5.52 -3.72 8.57
N GLY A 372 -4.67 -2.72 8.55
CA GLY A 372 -4.94 -1.34 8.96
C GLY A 372 -3.95 -0.95 10.06
N CYS A 373 -3.65 0.33 10.18
CA CYS A 373 -2.67 0.81 11.14
C CYS A 373 -3.29 1.23 12.48
N ARG A 374 -2.49 1.10 13.55
CA ARG A 374 -2.80 1.71 14.86
C ARG A 374 -2.50 3.22 14.83
N ALA A 375 -3.36 3.98 14.15
CA ALA A 375 -3.19 5.43 14.00
C ALA A 375 -3.45 6.21 15.29
N GLU A 376 -2.69 7.28 15.50
CA GLU A 376 -2.95 8.25 16.58
C GLU A 376 -3.98 9.29 16.14
N THR A 377 -3.92 9.66 14.86
CA THR A 377 -4.81 10.65 14.24
C THR A 377 -5.56 10.08 13.03
N ARG A 378 -6.64 10.75 12.60
CA ARG A 378 -7.37 10.39 11.38
C ARG A 378 -6.53 10.53 10.10
N ALA A 379 -5.54 11.42 10.10
CA ALA A 379 -4.68 11.65 8.94
C ALA A 379 -3.70 10.49 8.70
N GLU A 380 -3.28 9.84 9.79
CA GLU A 380 -2.40 8.67 9.81
C GLU A 380 -3.12 7.36 9.55
N ALA A 381 -4.45 7.33 9.59
CA ALA A 381 -5.22 6.13 9.36
C ALA A 381 -5.00 5.56 7.95
N THR A 382 -5.17 4.26 7.81
CA THR A 382 -5.36 3.63 6.50
C THR A 382 -6.70 4.08 5.91
N ARG A 383 -6.68 4.66 4.71
CA ARG A 383 -7.86 5.28 4.08
C ARG A 383 -8.05 4.83 2.64
N PHE A 384 -9.31 4.69 2.24
CA PHE A 384 -9.70 4.31 0.88
C PHE A 384 -10.72 5.30 0.31
N VAL A 385 -10.49 5.76 -0.91
CA VAL A 385 -11.40 6.64 -1.64
C VAL A 385 -11.61 6.10 -3.06
N GLY A 386 -12.85 5.85 -3.46
CA GLY A 386 -13.16 5.39 -4.82
C GLY A 386 -12.61 4.00 -5.16
N CYS A 387 -12.26 3.18 -4.17
CA CYS A 387 -11.62 1.88 -4.40
C CYS A 387 -12.66 0.76 -4.64
N THR A 388 -12.28 -0.23 -5.44
CA THR A 388 -13.06 -1.46 -5.64
C THR A 388 -12.33 -2.65 -5.06
N PHE A 389 -13.01 -3.39 -4.21
CA PHE A 389 -12.61 -4.68 -3.66
C PHE A 389 -13.41 -5.78 -4.34
N GLU A 390 -12.74 -6.81 -4.84
CA GLU A 390 -13.39 -7.92 -5.57
C GLU A 390 -12.60 -9.21 -5.40
N ASP A 391 -13.25 -10.35 -5.33
CA ASP A 391 -12.62 -11.68 -5.30
C ASP A 391 -12.34 -12.23 -6.71
N ARG A 392 -11.95 -11.32 -7.61
CA ARG A 392 -11.80 -11.60 -9.03
C ARG A 392 -10.72 -12.66 -9.28
N PRO A 393 -11.02 -13.76 -9.98
CA PRO A 393 -10.04 -14.80 -10.25
C PRO A 393 -8.98 -14.34 -11.27
N TYR A 394 -7.73 -14.68 -11.02
CA TYR A 394 -6.60 -14.43 -11.90
C TYR A 394 -6.29 -15.69 -12.74
N HIS A 395 -6.55 -15.64 -14.05
CA HIS A 395 -6.30 -16.78 -14.96
C HIS A 395 -6.89 -18.12 -14.46
N GLY A 396 -8.10 -18.06 -13.89
CA GLY A 396 -8.79 -19.24 -13.33
C GLY A 396 -8.43 -19.56 -11.88
N GLN A 397 -7.32 -19.04 -11.35
CA GLN A 397 -6.99 -19.13 -9.93
C GLN A 397 -7.86 -18.17 -9.11
N THR A 398 -8.46 -18.66 -8.04
CA THR A 398 -9.24 -17.83 -7.12
C THR A 398 -8.34 -16.78 -6.46
N ALA A 399 -8.87 -15.57 -6.24
CA ALA A 399 -8.15 -14.56 -5.49
C ALA A 399 -7.89 -15.05 -4.05
N TYR A 400 -6.77 -14.65 -3.46
CA TYR A 400 -6.39 -15.13 -2.13
C TYR A 400 -7.21 -14.49 -1.01
N GLY A 401 -7.57 -15.30 0.00
CA GLY A 401 -8.22 -14.87 1.24
C GLY A 401 -9.71 -15.26 1.35
N THR A 402 -10.20 -15.35 2.59
CA THR A 402 -11.62 -15.66 2.89
C THR A 402 -12.53 -14.43 2.90
N PHE A 403 -11.95 -13.24 2.98
CA PHE A 403 -12.61 -11.94 2.95
C PHE A 403 -11.83 -10.99 2.07
N MET A 404 -12.48 -10.06 1.36
CA MET A 404 -11.74 -9.02 0.60
C MET A 404 -11.08 -7.99 1.51
N LEU A 405 -11.64 -7.78 2.69
CA LEU A 405 -11.06 -6.94 3.72
C LEU A 405 -11.06 -7.70 5.04
N HIS A 406 -9.87 -7.91 5.60
CA HIS A 406 -9.68 -8.48 6.92
C HIS A 406 -8.91 -7.49 7.80
N SER A 407 -9.59 -6.79 8.71
CA SER A 407 -8.98 -5.83 9.62
C SER A 407 -9.09 -6.32 11.06
N ASP A 408 -7.96 -6.33 11.76
CA ASP A 408 -7.88 -6.70 13.16
C ASP A 408 -8.17 -5.51 14.08
N GLY A 409 -8.17 -5.78 15.39
CA GLY A 409 -8.45 -4.76 16.40
C GLY A 409 -7.35 -3.70 16.59
N ALA A 410 -6.23 -3.76 15.86
CA ALA A 410 -5.21 -2.73 15.94
C ALA A 410 -5.58 -1.48 15.13
N ALA A 411 -6.39 -1.62 14.09
CA ALA A 411 -6.73 -0.53 13.17
C ALA A 411 -7.50 0.60 13.88
N ARG A 412 -7.07 1.85 13.68
CA ARG A 412 -7.76 3.05 14.20
C ARG A 412 -8.07 4.03 13.09
N TYR A 413 -9.27 4.59 13.15
CA TYR A 413 -9.87 5.57 12.25
C TYR A 413 -9.91 5.14 10.77
N MET A 414 -9.83 3.83 10.51
CA MET A 414 -9.86 3.28 9.17
C MET A 414 -11.14 3.72 8.46
N SER A 415 -11.02 4.16 7.20
CA SER A 415 -12.16 4.75 6.50
C SER A 415 -12.22 4.41 5.02
N PHE A 416 -13.46 4.33 4.53
CA PHE A 416 -13.81 3.99 3.17
C PHE A 416 -14.82 5.02 2.67
N THR A 417 -14.49 5.70 1.58
CA THR A 417 -15.36 6.70 0.96
C THR A 417 -15.57 6.34 -0.51
N ASP A 418 -16.83 6.27 -0.94
CA ASP A 418 -17.18 5.93 -2.33
C ASP A 418 -16.60 4.58 -2.80
N CYS A 419 -16.43 3.64 -1.87
CA CYS A 419 -15.84 2.33 -2.16
C CYS A 419 -16.91 1.29 -2.54
N ARG A 420 -16.50 0.31 -3.34
CA ARG A 420 -17.34 -0.80 -3.80
C ARG A 420 -16.72 -2.13 -3.38
N PHE A 421 -17.52 -3.02 -2.82
CA PHE A 421 -17.14 -4.38 -2.46
C PHE A 421 -18.00 -5.36 -3.25
N VAL A 422 -17.39 -6.28 -4.00
CA VAL A 422 -18.08 -7.20 -4.93
C VAL A 422 -17.66 -8.63 -4.68
N GLY A 423 -18.53 -9.42 -4.08
CA GLY A 423 -18.29 -10.84 -3.78
C GLY A 423 -18.95 -11.74 -4.78
N THR A 424 -18.17 -12.61 -5.40
CA THR A 424 -18.64 -13.66 -6.30
C THR A 424 -18.50 -15.05 -5.68
N ARG A 425 -17.61 -15.21 -4.69
CA ARG A 425 -17.26 -16.45 -4.01
C ARG A 425 -16.95 -16.27 -2.52
N THR A 426 -16.38 -15.14 -2.09
CA THR A 426 -15.97 -14.90 -0.70
C THR A 426 -16.87 -13.90 0.00
N TYR A 427 -16.84 -13.90 1.32
CA TYR A 427 -17.40 -12.81 2.11
C TYR A 427 -16.64 -11.50 1.85
N LEU A 428 -17.27 -10.37 2.17
CA LEU A 428 -16.73 -9.05 1.83
C LEU A 428 -15.78 -8.56 2.92
N MET A 429 -16.22 -8.59 4.18
CA MET A 429 -15.52 -7.91 5.27
C MET A 429 -15.52 -8.69 6.57
N TRP A 430 -14.35 -8.76 7.16
CA TRP A 430 -14.13 -9.11 8.56
C TRP A 430 -13.38 -7.97 9.24
N ALA A 431 -14.10 -7.19 10.03
CA ALA A 431 -13.63 -5.94 10.61
C ALA A 431 -13.88 -5.98 12.13
N ILE A 432 -12.79 -6.18 12.88
CA ILE A 432 -12.80 -6.30 14.33
C ILE A 432 -12.35 -4.97 14.95
N VAL A 433 -13.01 -4.56 16.03
CA VAL A 433 -12.57 -3.41 16.83
C VAL A 433 -11.56 -3.83 17.88
N GLY A 434 -10.70 -2.90 18.30
CA GLY A 434 -9.76 -3.12 19.39
C GLY A 434 -10.46 -3.58 20.65
N ALA A 435 -9.98 -4.70 21.19
CA ALA A 435 -10.50 -5.23 22.44
C ALA A 435 -10.36 -4.15 23.54
N PRO A 436 -11.39 -3.97 24.38
CA PRO A 436 -11.27 -3.06 25.50
C PRO A 436 -10.14 -3.53 26.44
N PRO A 437 -9.45 -2.60 27.14
CA PRO A 437 -8.71 -2.95 28.35
C PRO A 437 -9.64 -3.74 29.29
N LYS A 438 -9.13 -4.73 30.04
CA LYS A 438 -9.95 -5.63 30.87
C LYS A 438 -11.07 -4.87 31.64
N GLY A 439 -12.33 -5.08 31.24
CA GLY A 439 -13.53 -4.46 31.83
C GLY A 439 -13.96 -3.09 31.26
N GLY A 440 -13.28 -2.57 30.23
CA GLY A 440 -13.55 -1.26 29.63
C GLY A 440 -14.54 -1.27 28.45
N SER A 441 -14.87 -0.09 27.94
CA SER A 441 -15.53 0.07 26.64
C SER A 441 -14.51 -0.06 25.51
N PRO A 442 -14.87 -0.63 24.34
CA PRO A 442 -13.94 -0.78 23.23
C PRO A 442 -13.53 0.57 22.68
N ASP A 443 -12.35 0.60 22.08
CA ASP A 443 -11.78 1.83 21.55
C ASP A 443 -12.61 2.31 20.35
N THR A 444 -13.46 3.32 20.55
CA THR A 444 -14.27 3.89 19.45
C THR A 444 -13.43 4.49 18.32
N ALA A 445 -12.15 4.77 18.56
CA ALA A 445 -11.23 5.13 17.48
C ALA A 445 -10.99 3.95 16.53
N SER A 446 -11.11 2.70 16.98
CA SER A 446 -11.02 1.51 16.13
C SER A 446 -12.27 1.24 15.27
N PHE A 447 -13.26 2.13 15.31
CA PHE A 447 -14.44 1.99 14.46
C PHE A 447 -14.12 2.28 12.99
N PHE A 448 -14.75 1.51 12.12
CA PHE A 448 -14.66 1.56 10.66
C PHE A 448 -15.65 2.59 10.12
N HIS A 449 -15.13 3.60 9.43
CA HIS A 449 -15.94 4.67 8.87
C HIS A 449 -16.30 4.39 7.40
N LEU A 450 -17.57 4.10 7.14
CA LEU A 450 -18.08 3.72 5.82
C LEU A 450 -18.96 4.86 5.29
N ARG A 451 -18.50 5.51 4.22
CA ARG A 451 -19.17 6.66 3.59
C ARG A 451 -19.52 6.36 2.14
N ARG A 452 -20.81 6.37 1.82
CA ARG A 452 -21.30 6.14 0.45
C ARG A 452 -20.75 4.85 -0.20
N CYS A 453 -20.59 3.80 0.59
CA CYS A 453 -20.06 2.52 0.12
C CYS A 453 -21.18 1.62 -0.43
N THR A 454 -20.84 0.79 -1.41
CA THR A 454 -21.74 -0.22 -1.99
C THR A 454 -21.18 -1.62 -1.78
N PHE A 455 -22.00 -2.51 -1.26
CA PHE A 455 -21.71 -3.91 -1.00
C PHE A 455 -22.57 -4.77 -1.89
N ILE A 456 -21.94 -5.67 -2.65
CA ILE A 456 -22.59 -6.41 -3.72
C ILE A 456 -22.32 -7.89 -3.53
N TYR A 457 -23.39 -8.63 -3.28
CA TYR A 457 -23.37 -10.08 -3.25
C TYR A 457 -23.78 -10.59 -4.64
N ASP A 458 -22.79 -11.05 -5.40
CA ASP A 458 -22.93 -11.58 -6.76
C ASP A 458 -22.68 -13.09 -6.79
N TYR A 459 -23.19 -13.79 -5.79
CA TYR A 459 -22.92 -15.20 -5.55
C TYR A 459 -23.74 -16.09 -6.49
N ALA A 460 -23.06 -16.82 -7.37
CA ALA A 460 -23.65 -17.88 -8.19
C ALA A 460 -23.70 -19.24 -7.46
N GLN A 461 -22.92 -19.40 -6.40
CA GLN A 461 -22.82 -20.59 -5.57
C GLN A 461 -22.80 -20.16 -4.09
N PRO A 462 -22.96 -21.08 -3.12
CA PRO A 462 -22.71 -20.75 -1.71
C PRO A 462 -21.34 -20.12 -1.52
N THR A 463 -21.26 -19.12 -0.64
CA THR A 463 -20.02 -18.43 -0.30
C THR A 463 -19.02 -19.37 0.38
N GLN A 464 -17.74 -19.14 0.14
CA GLN A 464 -16.64 -19.76 0.88
C GLN A 464 -16.31 -18.92 2.12
N GLY A 465 -16.22 -19.56 3.29
CA GLY A 465 -15.91 -18.92 4.57
C GLY A 465 -17.09 -18.86 5.52
N SER A 466 -17.05 -17.92 6.48
CA SER A 466 -17.98 -17.86 7.60
C SER A 466 -19.15 -16.89 7.38
N TYR A 467 -18.95 -15.60 7.64
CA TYR A 467 -19.97 -14.54 7.58
C TYR A 467 -19.29 -13.17 7.57
N ASP A 468 -19.97 -12.14 7.05
CA ASP A 468 -19.48 -10.76 7.17
C ASP A 468 -19.58 -10.30 8.63
N ASN A 469 -18.52 -9.70 9.15
CA ASN A 469 -18.44 -9.28 10.55
C ASN A 469 -17.96 -7.84 10.64
N LEU A 470 -18.81 -6.95 11.16
CA LEU A 470 -18.52 -5.53 11.30
C LEU A 470 -18.72 -5.11 12.77
N GLN A 471 -17.68 -5.24 13.58
CA GLN A 471 -17.74 -5.07 15.04
C GLN A 471 -17.76 -3.61 15.53
N GLY A 472 -17.70 -2.64 14.62
CA GLY A 472 -17.57 -1.21 14.93
C GLY A 472 -17.82 -0.34 13.72
N ALA A 473 -19.02 -0.37 13.13
CA ALA A 473 -19.28 0.35 11.88
C ALA A 473 -19.96 1.70 12.10
N VAL A 474 -19.41 2.74 11.47
CA VAL A 474 -20.00 4.08 11.41
C VAL A 474 -20.36 4.42 9.97
N PHE A 475 -21.65 4.38 9.68
CA PHE A 475 -22.21 4.72 8.36
C PHE A 475 -22.52 6.20 8.25
N THR A 476 -22.03 6.83 7.18
CA THR A 476 -22.36 8.21 6.78
C THR A 476 -22.70 8.28 5.30
N GLY A 477 -23.54 9.23 4.88
CA GLY A 477 -24.11 9.19 3.53
C GLY A 477 -24.88 7.88 3.27
N LEU A 478 -25.21 7.60 2.01
CA LEU A 478 -26.00 6.43 1.64
C LEU A 478 -25.12 5.20 1.39
N ASN A 479 -25.17 4.21 2.29
CA ASN A 479 -24.51 2.91 2.12
C ASN A 479 -25.55 1.85 1.71
N VAL A 480 -25.20 0.98 0.77
CA VAL A 480 -26.15 0.05 0.14
C VAL A 480 -25.56 -1.34 0.02
N TRP A 481 -26.27 -2.33 0.57
CA TRP A 481 -26.11 -3.75 0.28
C TRP A 481 -27.13 -4.12 -0.79
N ARG A 482 -26.71 -4.75 -1.87
CA ARG A 482 -27.61 -5.21 -2.94
C ARG A 482 -27.07 -6.45 -3.64
N ASP A 483 -27.93 -7.05 -4.45
CA ASP A 483 -27.54 -8.16 -5.30
C ASP A 483 -26.68 -7.68 -6.47
N GLY A 484 -25.74 -8.52 -6.87
CA GLY A 484 -25.07 -8.41 -8.15
C GLY A 484 -25.93 -8.97 -9.29
N PRO A 485 -25.59 -8.63 -10.55
CA PRO A 485 -26.37 -9.04 -11.71
C PRO A 485 -26.39 -10.55 -11.98
N HIS A 486 -25.47 -11.31 -11.39
CA HIS A 486 -25.33 -12.76 -11.55
C HIS A 486 -25.71 -13.54 -10.29
N ARG A 487 -26.23 -12.86 -9.25
CA ARG A 487 -26.66 -13.53 -8.03
C ARG A 487 -27.77 -14.54 -8.34
N SER A 488 -27.48 -15.81 -8.08
CA SER A 488 -28.42 -16.93 -8.23
C SER A 488 -28.41 -17.87 -7.02
N SER A 489 -27.43 -17.72 -6.12
CA SER A 489 -27.35 -18.50 -4.89
C SER A 489 -28.52 -18.18 -3.96
N LEU A 490 -29.23 -19.24 -3.56
CA LEU A 490 -30.26 -19.21 -2.52
C LEU A 490 -29.67 -19.34 -1.10
N HIS A 491 -28.34 -19.40 -0.97
CA HIS A 491 -27.71 -19.44 0.35
C HIS A 491 -28.04 -18.18 1.15
N ARG A 492 -28.35 -18.36 2.43
CA ARG A 492 -28.62 -17.26 3.36
C ARG A 492 -27.31 -16.62 3.77
N THR A 493 -27.06 -15.38 3.35
CA THR A 493 -25.84 -14.65 3.72
C THR A 493 -26.00 -14.04 5.10
N ASN A 494 -25.11 -14.36 6.03
CA ASN A 494 -25.13 -13.83 7.39
C ASN A 494 -24.18 -12.63 7.53
N ILE A 495 -24.65 -11.60 8.22
CA ILE A 495 -23.91 -10.38 8.53
C ILE A 495 -24.07 -10.08 10.02
N THR A 496 -22.94 -9.91 10.71
CA THR A 496 -22.89 -9.44 12.10
C THR A 496 -22.60 -7.94 12.11
N LEU A 497 -23.46 -7.17 12.79
CA LEU A 497 -23.33 -5.72 12.99
C LEU A 497 -23.15 -5.43 14.48
N GLY A 498 -21.93 -5.07 14.88
CA GLY A 498 -21.59 -4.69 16.24
C GLY A 498 -20.74 -5.71 17.01
N ASN A 499 -20.40 -5.39 18.26
CA ASN A 499 -19.56 -6.19 19.15
C ASN A 499 -20.14 -6.19 20.56
N GLY A 500 -20.01 -7.33 21.25
CA GLY A 500 -20.42 -7.46 22.64
C GLY A 500 -19.72 -6.52 23.63
N GLY A 501 -18.55 -5.98 23.28
CA GLY A 501 -17.83 -5.01 24.11
C GLY A 501 -18.42 -3.59 24.14
N ALA A 502 -19.05 -3.08 23.07
CA ALA A 502 -19.54 -1.68 22.99
C ALA A 502 -21.05 -1.57 22.95
N ALA A 503 -21.61 -0.65 23.74
CA ALA A 503 -22.92 -0.10 23.40
C ALA A 503 -22.71 0.74 22.13
N GLN A 504 -23.65 0.69 21.18
CA GLN A 504 -23.59 1.51 19.96
C GLN A 504 -22.41 1.18 19.04
N SER A 505 -22.02 -0.10 18.95
CA SER A 505 -20.98 -0.56 18.02
C SER A 505 -21.36 -0.44 16.54
N THR A 506 -22.65 -0.28 16.22
CA THR A 506 -23.09 0.08 14.86
C THR A 506 -23.89 1.37 14.88
N VAL A 507 -23.46 2.35 14.08
CA VAL A 507 -24.05 3.69 14.05
C VAL A 507 -24.33 4.13 12.62
N VAL A 508 -25.55 4.58 12.34
CA VAL A 508 -25.91 5.32 11.13
C VAL A 508 -26.04 6.79 11.51
N ARG A 509 -25.03 7.59 11.18
CA ARG A 509 -24.98 9.01 11.53
C ARG A 509 -25.81 9.83 10.56
N ALA A 510 -26.51 10.83 11.08
CA ALA A 510 -27.21 11.81 10.28
C ALA A 510 -26.24 12.93 9.82
N PRO A 511 -26.26 13.34 8.54
CA PRO A 511 -27.08 12.79 7.46
C PRO A 511 -26.50 11.46 6.95
N GLY A 512 -27.35 10.44 6.82
CA GLY A 512 -26.91 9.12 6.39
C GLY A 512 -28.03 8.12 6.11
N GLY A 513 -27.65 7.03 5.47
CA GLY A 513 -28.55 5.98 5.02
C GLY A 513 -27.85 4.63 5.04
N LEU A 514 -28.58 3.60 5.44
CA LEU A 514 -28.18 2.21 5.34
C LEU A 514 -29.33 1.44 4.67
N GLN A 515 -29.09 0.93 3.47
CA GLN A 515 -30.06 0.13 2.73
C GLN A 515 -29.58 -1.32 2.67
N LEU A 516 -30.35 -2.21 3.27
CA LEU A 516 -30.09 -3.64 3.37
C LEU A 516 -30.97 -4.37 2.34
N LEU A 517 -30.59 -4.31 1.06
CA LEU A 517 -31.42 -4.72 -0.08
C LEU A 517 -30.97 -6.01 -0.76
N ALA A 518 -29.78 -6.53 -0.43
CA ALA A 518 -29.33 -7.81 -0.98
C ALA A 518 -30.25 -8.91 -0.46
N THR A 519 -30.77 -9.77 -1.33
CA THR A 519 -31.82 -10.73 -0.96
C THR A 519 -31.31 -11.81 -0.01
N ASN A 520 -32.22 -12.46 0.73
CA ASN A 520 -31.93 -13.59 1.61
C ASN A 520 -30.76 -13.37 2.58
N CYS A 521 -30.70 -12.17 3.19
CA CYS A 521 -29.67 -11.81 4.16
C CYS A 521 -30.21 -11.81 5.60
N ALA A 522 -29.37 -12.25 6.54
CA ALA A 522 -29.60 -12.11 7.98
C ALA A 522 -28.63 -11.07 8.55
N TYR A 523 -29.16 -9.98 9.10
CA TYR A 523 -28.39 -8.95 9.77
C TYR A 523 -28.57 -9.08 11.27
N THR A 524 -27.57 -9.62 11.95
CA THR A 524 -27.58 -9.81 13.40
C THR A 524 -26.95 -8.61 14.08
N VAL A 525 -27.71 -7.90 14.90
CA VAL A 525 -27.22 -6.75 15.67
C VAL A 525 -26.67 -7.24 17.00
N VAL A 526 -25.37 -7.03 17.24
CA VAL A 526 -24.71 -7.32 18.50
C VAL A 526 -24.58 -6.03 19.32
N ALA A 527 -25.05 -6.07 20.57
CA ALA A 527 -25.05 -4.98 21.55
C ALA A 527 -25.89 -3.73 21.17
N GLY A 528 -25.93 -3.29 19.91
CA GLY A 528 -26.91 -2.32 19.47
C GLY A 528 -26.68 -1.67 18.11
N LEU A 529 -27.76 -1.07 17.60
CA LEU A 529 -27.83 -0.29 16.37
C LEU A 529 -28.39 1.11 16.68
N ASP A 530 -27.58 2.13 16.44
CA ASP A 530 -27.96 3.53 16.60
C ASP A 530 -28.27 4.17 15.26
N ILE A 531 -29.48 4.74 15.12
CA ILE A 531 -29.92 5.41 13.90
C ILE A 531 -30.14 6.90 14.21
N GLY A 532 -29.06 7.67 14.11
CA GLY A 532 -29.08 9.13 14.21
C GLY A 532 -29.45 9.68 15.58
N ARG A 533 -28.92 9.11 16.68
CA ARG A 533 -29.07 9.68 18.04
C ARG A 533 -28.52 11.08 18.19
N SER A 534 -27.38 11.36 17.56
CA SER A 534 -26.69 12.65 17.67
C SER A 534 -26.50 13.26 16.28
N PRO A 535 -27.55 13.83 15.68
CA PRO A 535 -27.43 14.47 14.36
C PRO A 535 -26.55 15.72 14.45
N ALA A 536 -25.73 15.97 13.41
CA ALA A 536 -24.85 17.13 13.39
C ALA A 536 -25.64 18.46 13.32
N ARG A 537 -26.81 18.45 12.68
CA ARG A 537 -27.76 19.56 12.64
C ARG A 537 -29.16 19.07 12.95
N THR A 538 -30.02 19.95 13.47
CA THR A 538 -31.41 19.63 13.83
C THR A 538 -32.28 19.13 12.67
N ARG A 539 -31.86 19.35 11.42
CA ARG A 539 -32.55 18.87 10.21
C ARG A 539 -31.89 17.65 9.58
N ASP A 540 -30.71 17.25 10.03
CA ASP A 540 -30.04 16.06 9.50
C ASP A 540 -30.83 14.82 9.94
N SER A 541 -31.00 13.88 9.03
CA SER A 541 -31.72 12.63 9.29
C SER A 541 -30.87 11.42 8.94
N ALA A 542 -31.03 10.35 9.71
CA ALA A 542 -30.52 9.04 9.36
C ALA A 542 -31.68 8.13 8.91
N SER A 543 -31.41 7.21 7.99
CA SER A 543 -32.41 6.22 7.59
C SER A 543 -31.84 4.81 7.47
N VAL A 544 -32.62 3.82 7.90
CA VAL A 544 -32.33 2.41 7.65
C VAL A 544 -33.51 1.79 6.91
N VAL A 545 -33.23 0.99 5.88
CA VAL A 545 -34.23 0.25 5.12
C VAL A 545 -33.85 -1.22 5.09
N ILE A 546 -34.77 -2.09 5.51
CA ILE A 546 -34.64 -3.54 5.38
C ILE A 546 -35.47 -3.97 4.17
N GLY A 547 -34.81 -4.48 3.13
CA GLY A 547 -35.42 -4.92 1.88
C GLY A 547 -36.11 -6.29 1.98
N PRO A 548 -36.96 -6.63 0.98
CA PRO A 548 -37.68 -7.90 0.94
C PRO A 548 -36.75 -9.11 1.07
N GLY A 549 -37.19 -10.14 1.80
CA GLY A 549 -36.41 -11.36 1.95
C GLY A 549 -35.26 -11.26 2.96
N ASN A 550 -35.13 -10.15 3.68
CA ASN A 550 -34.08 -9.94 4.69
C ASN A 550 -34.64 -9.90 6.12
N SER A 551 -33.79 -10.21 7.10
CA SER A 551 -34.10 -10.06 8.53
C SER A 551 -33.08 -9.15 9.21
N LEU A 552 -33.54 -8.23 10.05
CA LEU A 552 -32.72 -7.56 11.06
C LEU A 552 -33.10 -8.12 12.43
N THR A 553 -32.17 -8.82 13.05
CA THR A 553 -32.42 -9.57 14.29
C THR A 553 -31.60 -8.96 15.42
N LEU A 554 -32.26 -8.67 16.54
CA LEU A 554 -31.66 -8.37 17.83
C LEU A 554 -31.78 -9.64 18.68
N PRO A 555 -30.76 -10.52 18.69
CA PRO A 555 -30.83 -11.76 19.42
C PRO A 555 -30.64 -11.53 20.94
N ASP A 556 -31.06 -12.52 21.72
CA ASP A 556 -30.73 -12.60 23.12
C ASP A 556 -29.29 -13.09 23.30
N PHE A 557 -28.45 -12.26 23.89
CA PHE A 557 -27.10 -12.65 24.25
C PHE A 557 -26.98 -13.10 25.72
N GLY A 558 -27.97 -12.83 26.57
CA GLY A 558 -27.97 -13.14 28.00
C GLY A 558 -26.98 -12.33 28.85
N TRP A 559 -25.89 -11.82 28.27
CA TRP A 559 -24.86 -11.04 28.98
C TRP A 559 -24.95 -9.53 28.73
N ARG A 560 -25.79 -9.06 27.80
CA ARG A 560 -25.99 -7.63 27.53
C ARG A 560 -27.32 -7.37 26.82
N ILE A 561 -27.93 -6.23 27.15
CA ILE A 561 -29.10 -5.73 26.43
C ILE A 561 -28.68 -5.22 25.05
N THR A 562 -29.25 -5.82 24.00
CA THR A 562 -29.13 -5.30 22.63
C THR A 562 -30.11 -4.15 22.43
N GLU A 563 -29.63 -2.93 22.17
CA GLU A 563 -30.49 -1.76 21.94
C GLU A 563 -30.59 -1.39 20.45
N LEU A 564 -31.80 -1.28 19.93
CA LEU A 564 -32.10 -0.53 18.70
C LEU A 564 -32.65 0.85 19.06
N TYR A 565 -32.00 1.90 18.58
CA TYR A 565 -32.42 3.28 18.81
C TYR A 565 -32.67 4.02 17.49
N VAL A 566 -33.84 4.67 17.36
CA VAL A 566 -34.20 5.52 16.22
C VAL A 566 -34.32 6.98 16.66
N GLY A 567 -33.39 7.83 16.24
CA GLY A 567 -33.32 9.24 16.65
C GLY A 567 -34.45 10.13 16.14
N PRO A 568 -34.64 11.34 16.70
CA PRO A 568 -35.84 12.16 16.51
C PRO A 568 -36.18 12.54 15.06
N THR A 569 -35.17 12.71 14.23
CA THR A 569 -35.28 13.04 12.80
C THR A 569 -35.10 11.82 11.90
N SER A 570 -34.86 10.66 12.49
CA SER A 570 -34.45 9.45 11.80
C SER A 570 -35.60 8.50 11.57
N ARG A 571 -35.40 7.54 10.66
CA ARG A 571 -36.38 6.51 10.33
C ARG A 571 -35.77 5.13 10.13
N LEU A 572 -36.48 4.10 10.59
CA LEU A 572 -36.25 2.70 10.21
C LEU A 572 -37.50 2.21 9.46
N VAL A 573 -37.30 1.61 8.28
CA VAL A 573 -38.37 1.08 7.42
C VAL A 573 -38.16 -0.41 7.18
N VAL A 574 -39.16 -1.21 7.54
CA VAL A 574 -39.22 -2.66 7.27
C VAL A 574 -40.15 -2.86 6.07
N LYS A 575 -39.58 -3.22 4.92
CA LYS A 575 -40.32 -3.39 3.66
C LYS A 575 -41.15 -4.66 3.64
N LYS A 576 -42.14 -4.73 2.75
CA LYS A 576 -42.90 -5.96 2.48
C LYS A 576 -41.97 -7.17 2.30
N GLY A 577 -42.23 -8.26 3.03
CA GLY A 577 -41.43 -9.48 3.02
C GLY A 577 -40.11 -9.41 3.79
N ALA A 578 -39.77 -8.28 4.40
CA ALA A 578 -38.65 -8.13 5.32
C ALA A 578 -39.10 -8.40 6.77
N ALA A 579 -38.15 -8.66 7.66
CA ALA A 579 -38.41 -8.91 9.08
C ALA A 579 -37.56 -8.02 10.00
N LEU A 580 -38.19 -7.53 11.07
CA LEU A 580 -37.51 -7.01 12.26
C LEU A 580 -37.87 -7.92 13.44
N GLU A 581 -36.86 -8.57 14.02
CA GLU A 581 -37.01 -9.54 15.10
C GLU A 581 -36.28 -9.06 16.35
N VAL A 582 -37.03 -8.86 17.43
CA VAL A 582 -36.52 -8.39 18.72
C VAL A 582 -36.64 -9.56 19.71
N GLY A 583 -35.54 -10.25 19.94
CA GLY A 583 -35.44 -11.39 20.87
C GLY A 583 -35.39 -10.94 22.33
N LEU A 584 -35.41 -11.91 23.25
CA LEU A 584 -35.33 -11.71 24.70
C LEU A 584 -34.20 -10.75 25.10
N HIS A 585 -34.38 -10.05 26.22
CA HIS A 585 -33.41 -9.11 26.77
C HIS A 585 -32.94 -8.01 25.79
N SER A 586 -33.74 -7.67 24.78
CA SER A 586 -33.47 -6.57 23.85
C SER A 586 -34.37 -5.37 24.11
N LYS A 587 -34.00 -4.21 23.58
CA LYS A 587 -34.76 -2.97 23.73
C LYS A 587 -34.86 -2.22 22.43
N VAL A 588 -36.05 -1.69 22.13
CA VAL A 588 -36.27 -0.76 21.02
C VAL A 588 -36.75 0.59 21.54
N THR A 589 -35.99 1.64 21.26
CA THR A 589 -36.34 3.02 21.60
C THR A 589 -36.57 3.85 20.34
N ILE A 590 -37.76 4.44 20.20
CA ILE A 590 -38.17 5.17 19.00
C ILE A 590 -38.41 6.64 19.36
N ALA A 591 -37.47 7.51 19.03
CA ALA A 591 -37.65 8.97 19.10
C ALA A 591 -38.11 9.57 17.76
N GLY A 592 -37.80 8.90 16.65
CA GLY A 592 -38.21 9.25 15.28
C GLY A 592 -39.33 8.36 14.75
N GLN A 593 -39.08 7.63 13.66
CA GLN A 593 -40.10 6.78 13.03
C GLN A 593 -39.62 5.34 12.83
N LEU A 594 -40.39 4.36 13.32
CA LEU A 594 -40.30 2.97 12.90
C LEU A 594 -41.54 2.64 12.06
N VAL A 595 -41.34 2.29 10.79
CA VAL A 595 -42.41 1.97 9.84
C VAL A 595 -42.29 0.51 9.43
N VAL A 596 -43.37 -0.26 9.63
CA VAL A 596 -43.50 -1.66 9.19
C VAL A 596 -44.59 -1.70 8.13
N GLU A 597 -44.22 -1.98 6.89
CA GLU A 597 -45.13 -1.95 5.74
C GLU A 597 -46.05 -3.18 5.68
N ASP A 598 -47.08 -3.12 4.83
CA ASP A 598 -47.97 -4.26 4.60
C ASP A 598 -47.18 -5.49 4.11
N GLY A 599 -47.40 -6.64 4.76
CA GLY A 599 -46.69 -7.89 4.50
C GLY A 599 -45.25 -7.94 5.02
N ALA A 600 -44.80 -6.93 5.78
CA ALA A 600 -43.56 -7.02 6.55
C ALA A 600 -43.79 -7.73 7.89
N TYR A 601 -42.76 -8.37 8.43
CA TYR A 601 -42.79 -9.08 9.71
C TYR A 601 -42.21 -8.21 10.82
N PHE A 602 -42.91 -8.13 11.94
CA PHE A 602 -42.43 -7.50 13.16
C PHE A 602 -42.69 -8.44 14.33
N PHE A 603 -41.61 -9.00 14.87
CA PHE A 603 -41.64 -9.82 16.08
C PHE A 603 -40.92 -9.07 17.20
N ALA A 604 -41.58 -8.99 18.36
CA ALA A 604 -40.94 -8.55 19.59
C ALA A 604 -41.34 -9.50 20.71
N ASP A 605 -40.35 -10.06 21.38
CA ASP A 605 -40.56 -10.87 22.57
C ASP A 605 -41.28 -10.04 23.65
N ALA A 606 -42.19 -10.68 24.39
CA ALA A 606 -43.01 -10.00 25.39
C ALA A 606 -42.19 -9.32 26.51
N SER A 607 -40.98 -9.81 26.78
CA SER A 607 -40.05 -9.23 27.76
C SER A 607 -39.23 -8.06 27.21
N SER A 608 -39.27 -7.80 25.90
CA SER A 608 -38.42 -6.82 25.24
C SER A 608 -39.16 -5.50 24.99
N PRO A 609 -38.87 -4.43 25.74
CA PRO A 609 -39.62 -3.19 25.64
C PRO A 609 -39.44 -2.52 24.28
N VAL A 610 -40.57 -2.18 23.65
CA VAL A 610 -40.65 -1.32 22.47
C VAL A 610 -41.31 0.00 22.88
N VAL A 611 -40.51 1.05 23.05
CA VAL A 611 -40.97 2.33 23.62
C VAL A 611 -40.81 3.48 22.64
N THR A 612 -41.84 4.32 22.56
CA THR A 612 -41.78 5.61 21.87
C THR A 612 -41.45 6.73 22.85
N VAL A 613 -40.54 7.62 22.49
CA VAL A 613 -40.15 8.78 23.31
C VAL A 613 -40.30 10.08 22.53
N GLY A 614 -40.66 11.17 23.20
CA GLY A 614 -40.86 12.48 22.56
C GLY A 614 -41.90 12.42 21.44
N ARG A 615 -41.49 12.73 20.19
CA ARG A 615 -42.35 12.69 19.00
C ARG A 615 -42.28 11.36 18.24
N GLY A 616 -41.70 10.34 18.86
CA GLY A 616 -41.50 9.02 18.28
C GLY A 616 -42.80 8.35 17.84
N ARG A 617 -42.77 7.61 16.73
CA ARG A 617 -43.92 6.87 16.20
C ARG A 617 -43.53 5.48 15.74
N LEU A 618 -44.23 4.48 16.26
CA LEU A 618 -44.31 3.15 15.67
C LEU A 618 -45.53 3.09 14.74
N ARG A 619 -45.31 2.82 13.46
CA ARG A 619 -46.36 2.69 12.44
C ARG A 619 -46.37 1.26 11.91
N LEU A 620 -47.34 0.48 12.36
CA LEU A 620 -47.62 -0.85 11.81
C LEU A 620 -48.73 -0.71 10.77
N ALA A 621 -48.45 -1.09 9.53
CA ALA A 621 -49.47 -1.13 8.49
C ALA A 621 -50.53 -2.20 8.81
N PRO A 622 -51.79 -2.08 8.30
CA PRO A 622 -52.89 -2.99 8.66
C PRO A 622 -52.59 -4.47 8.39
N LYS A 623 -51.79 -4.77 7.36
CA LYS A 623 -51.40 -6.13 6.98
C LYS A 623 -49.95 -6.46 7.37
N ALA A 624 -49.36 -5.73 8.33
CA ALA A 624 -48.09 -6.13 8.92
C ALA A 624 -48.29 -7.42 9.74
N VAL A 625 -47.37 -8.37 9.61
CA VAL A 625 -47.42 -9.67 10.27
C VAL A 625 -46.75 -9.57 11.64
N ARG A 626 -47.49 -9.84 12.71
CA ARG A 626 -46.96 -9.87 14.09
C ARG A 626 -46.49 -11.27 14.44
N GLY A 627 -45.24 -11.59 14.10
CA GLY A 627 -44.70 -12.92 14.30
C GLY A 627 -43.35 -13.10 13.62
N HIS A 628 -42.72 -14.24 13.89
CA HIS A 628 -41.49 -14.63 13.21
C HIS A 628 -41.74 -14.78 11.71
N ARG A 629 -40.69 -14.50 10.93
CA ARG A 629 -40.69 -14.90 9.54
C ARG A 629 -40.54 -16.43 9.47
N PRO A 630 -41.29 -17.14 8.62
CA PRO A 630 -41.03 -18.54 8.33
C PRO A 630 -39.59 -18.73 7.85
N GLY A 631 -38.90 -19.74 8.40
CA GLY A 631 -37.48 -20.02 8.16
C GLY A 631 -37.13 -20.35 6.72
#